data_AF-A0A6I5ZML2-F1
#
_entry.id   AF-A0A6I5ZML2-F1
#
_cell.length_a   1.000
_cell.length_b   1.000
_cell.length_c   1.000
_cell.angle_alpha   90.00
_cell.angle_beta   90.00
_cell.angle_gamma   90.00
#
_symmetry.space_group_name_H-M   'P 1'
#
loop_
_entity.id
_entity.type
_entity.pdbx_description
1 polymer ?
#
loop_
_entity_poly.entity_id
_entity_poly.type
_entity_poly.pdbx_seq_one_letter_code
_entity_poly.pdbx_strand_id
1 'polypeptide(L)'
;MVNFPDISLAEGANWCGRKSGKKYDKFAETKWTAVPGKTIKTPHIAECYAYLECKVTQQVIAGDHTTFFGEVVDAYAVEEAVKKVKQGGPPAYYFDPARIKTLQHLGGDMYVTNEDNYVEFEVSGVIDVYKLKALREPVFYSGQSKGLS
;
A
#
# COMPACT_ATOMS: atom_id res chain seq x y z
N MET A 1 -12.63 1.67 -3.54
CA MET A 1 -11.49 1.07 -4.27
C MET A 1 -10.26 1.89 -3.96
N VAL A 2 -9.21 1.26 -3.44
CA VAL A 2 -7.86 1.82 -3.30
C VAL A 2 -6.95 0.99 -4.20
N ASN A 3 -6.28 1.64 -5.16
CA ASN A 3 -5.38 1.00 -6.09
C ASN A 3 -3.93 1.25 -5.66
N PHE A 4 -3.05 0.29 -5.87
CA PHE A 4 -1.61 0.37 -5.58
C PHE A 4 -0.82 0.43 -6.89
N PRO A 5 -0.45 1.64 -7.35
CA PRO A 5 0.34 1.83 -8.56
C PRO A 5 1.83 1.58 -8.33
N ASP A 6 2.55 1.28 -9.41
CA ASP A 6 4.01 1.36 -9.44
C ASP A 6 4.50 2.73 -9.95
N ILE A 7 5.82 2.92 -9.94
CA ILE A 7 6.49 4.16 -10.35
C ILE A 7 6.26 4.50 -11.84
N SER A 8 5.98 3.51 -12.70
CA SER A 8 5.69 3.75 -14.12
C SER A 8 4.39 4.52 -14.32
N LEU A 9 3.48 4.48 -13.34
CA LEU A 9 2.21 5.20 -13.35
C LEU A 9 2.29 6.59 -12.69
N ALA A 10 3.48 7.06 -12.28
CA ALA A 10 3.66 8.32 -11.56
C ALA A 10 3.06 9.53 -12.28
N GLU A 11 3.25 9.63 -13.60
CA GLU A 11 2.75 10.75 -14.39
C GLU A 11 1.21 10.81 -14.36
N GLY A 12 0.55 9.67 -14.62
CA GLY A 12 -0.91 9.56 -14.57
C GLY A 12 -1.46 9.77 -13.17
N ALA A 13 -0.78 9.28 -12.13
CA ALA A 13 -1.16 9.47 -10.74
C ALA A 13 -1.07 10.96 -10.33
N ASN A 14 0.02 11.65 -10.70
CA ASN A 14 0.18 13.07 -10.45
C ASN A 14 -0.88 13.90 -11.19
N TRP A 15 -1.14 13.58 -12.46
CA TRP A 15 -2.18 14.22 -13.24
C TRP A 15 -3.56 14.04 -12.58
N CYS A 16 -3.87 12.81 -12.15
CA CYS A 16 -5.10 12.50 -11.42
C CYS A 16 -5.21 13.27 -10.10
N GLY A 17 -4.11 13.46 -9.36
CA GLY A 17 -4.11 14.20 -8.09
C GLY A 17 -4.43 15.69 -8.25
N ARG A 18 -4.12 16.28 -9.41
CA ARG A 18 -4.23 17.73 -9.66
C ARG A 18 -5.50 18.15 -10.39
N LYS A 19 -6.14 17.22 -11.07
CA LYS A 19 -7.34 17.50 -11.88
C LYS A 19 -8.58 16.97 -11.19
N SER A 20 -9.62 17.81 -11.12
CA SER A 20 -10.89 17.42 -10.54
C SER A 20 -11.65 16.49 -11.50
N GLY A 21 -12.10 15.34 -10.99
CA GLY A 21 -12.97 14.42 -11.74
C GLY A 21 -14.35 15.02 -12.09
N LYS A 22 -14.71 16.18 -11.52
CA LYS A 22 -15.91 16.93 -11.94
C LYS A 22 -15.78 17.55 -13.33
N LYS A 23 -14.54 17.76 -13.80
CA LYS A 23 -14.23 18.43 -15.07
C LYS A 23 -13.62 17.51 -16.12
N TYR A 24 -12.97 16.44 -15.70
CA TYR A 24 -12.24 15.54 -16.57
C TYR A 24 -12.65 14.09 -16.29
N ASP A 25 -12.79 13.31 -17.36
CA ASP A 25 -12.81 11.86 -17.26
C ASP A 25 -11.36 11.37 -17.13
N LYS A 26 -10.99 10.93 -15.93
CA LYS A 26 -9.60 10.57 -15.65
C LYS A 26 -9.16 9.32 -16.40
N PHE A 27 -10.06 8.36 -16.65
CA PHE A 27 -9.70 7.16 -17.41
C PHE A 27 -9.44 7.48 -18.87
N ALA A 28 -10.25 8.35 -19.47
CA ALA A 28 -10.04 8.80 -20.85
C ALA A 28 -8.70 9.54 -21.03
N GLU A 29 -8.34 10.38 -20.06
CA GLU A 29 -7.14 11.22 -20.11
C GLU A 29 -5.86 10.42 -19.84
N THR A 30 -5.87 9.49 -18.88
CA THR A 30 -4.71 8.64 -18.59
C THR A 30 -4.61 7.42 -19.50
N LYS A 31 -5.67 7.10 -20.25
CA LYS A 31 -5.81 5.88 -21.05
C LYS A 31 -5.68 4.60 -20.22
N TRP A 32 -6.02 4.68 -18.93
CA TRP A 32 -6.04 3.53 -18.05
C TRP A 32 -7.30 2.71 -18.22
N THR A 33 -7.20 1.42 -17.92
CA THR A 33 -8.28 0.47 -18.14
C THR A 33 -9.09 0.29 -16.86
N ALA A 34 -10.37 0.66 -16.90
CA ALA A 34 -11.28 0.43 -15.79
C ALA A 34 -11.77 -1.03 -15.80
N VAL A 35 -11.59 -1.74 -14.69
CA VAL A 35 -12.01 -3.14 -14.53
C VAL A 35 -13.01 -3.24 -13.37
N PRO A 36 -14.14 -3.95 -13.51
CA PRO A 36 -15.10 -4.12 -12.43
C PRO A 36 -14.47 -4.68 -11.15
N GLY A 37 -14.91 -4.17 -9.99
CA GLY A 37 -14.59 -4.78 -8.71
C GLY A 37 -15.24 -6.17 -8.56
N LYS A 38 -14.67 -7.00 -7.68
CA LYS A 38 -15.17 -8.33 -7.35
C LYS A 38 -16.38 -8.27 -6.43
N THR A 39 -16.35 -7.38 -5.44
CA THR A 39 -17.34 -7.29 -4.36
C THR A 39 -18.12 -5.97 -4.39
N ILE A 40 -17.50 -4.86 -4.81
CA ILE A 40 -18.13 -3.53 -4.95
C ILE A 40 -18.27 -3.09 -6.41
N LYS A 41 -19.17 -2.13 -6.67
CA LYS A 41 -19.43 -1.58 -8.02
C LYS A 41 -18.32 -0.66 -8.54
N THR A 42 -17.46 -0.14 -7.66
CA THR A 42 -16.39 0.79 -8.05
C THR A 42 -15.29 0.04 -8.79
N PRO A 43 -14.89 0.46 -10.00
CA PRO A 43 -13.85 -0.23 -10.75
C PRO A 43 -12.46 0.00 -10.15
N HIS A 44 -11.53 -0.90 -10.46
CA HIS A 44 -10.09 -0.72 -10.27
C HIS A 44 -9.38 -0.39 -11.58
N ILE A 45 -8.11 0.01 -11.46
CA ILE A 45 -7.22 0.36 -12.57
C ILE A 45 -6.40 -0.89 -12.93
N ALA A 46 -6.58 -1.45 -14.13
CA ALA A 46 -5.93 -2.70 -14.53
C ALA A 46 -4.39 -2.64 -14.43
N GLU A 47 -3.82 -1.46 -14.64
CA GLU A 47 -2.38 -1.22 -14.67
C GLU A 47 -1.76 -1.18 -13.25
N CYS A 48 -2.55 -1.12 -12.18
CA CYS A 48 -2.06 -1.24 -10.80
C CYS A 48 -1.83 -2.71 -10.41
N TYR A 49 -1.11 -2.94 -9.30
CA TYR A 49 -0.71 -4.30 -8.90
C TYR A 49 -1.54 -4.89 -7.77
N ALA A 50 -2.16 -4.05 -6.96
CA ALA A 50 -2.99 -4.48 -5.86
C ALA A 50 -4.16 -3.53 -5.61
N TYR A 51 -5.18 -4.06 -4.96
CA TYR A 51 -6.50 -3.46 -4.85
C TYR A 51 -7.11 -3.77 -3.51
N LEU A 52 -7.66 -2.74 -2.87
CA LEU A 52 -8.51 -2.88 -1.70
C LEU A 52 -9.90 -2.35 -2.03
N GLU A 53 -10.87 -3.24 -1.93
CA GLU A 53 -12.27 -2.85 -1.99
C GLU A 53 -12.72 -2.45 -0.60
N CYS A 54 -13.19 -1.22 -0.47
CA CYS A 54 -13.53 -0.66 0.83
C CYS A 54 -14.95 -0.10 0.84
N LYS A 55 -15.63 -0.23 1.97
CA LYS A 55 -16.84 0.52 2.32
C LYS A 55 -16.45 1.63 3.28
N VAL A 56 -16.86 2.87 3.00
CA VAL A 56 -16.63 4.00 3.91
C VAL A 56 -17.52 3.81 5.14
N THR A 57 -16.91 3.70 6.32
CA THR A 57 -17.60 3.53 7.61
C THR A 57 -17.68 4.83 8.40
N GLN A 58 -16.74 5.76 8.18
CA GLN A 58 -16.72 7.05 8.86
C GLN A 58 -16.08 8.14 7.99
N GLN A 59 -16.53 9.38 8.20
CA GLN A 59 -15.96 10.59 7.60
C GLN A 59 -15.76 11.63 8.70
N VAL A 60 -14.59 12.23 8.79
CA VAL A 60 -14.23 13.22 9.80
C VAL A 60 -13.62 14.44 9.12
N ILE A 61 -14.18 15.63 9.38
CA ILE A 61 -13.57 16.90 8.94
C ILE A 61 -12.38 17.18 9.86
N ALA A 62 -11.19 17.26 9.28
CA ALA A 62 -9.91 17.45 9.98
C ALA A 62 -9.22 18.72 9.48
N GLY A 63 -9.82 19.89 9.78
CA GLY A 63 -9.31 21.17 9.30
C GLY A 63 -9.61 21.38 7.82
N ASP A 64 -8.56 21.38 6.98
CA ASP A 64 -8.64 21.64 5.54
C ASP A 64 -8.93 20.39 4.69
N HIS A 65 -9.00 19.21 5.31
CA HIS A 65 -9.29 17.95 4.63
C HIS A 65 -10.39 17.15 5.34
N THR A 66 -10.92 16.15 4.64
CA THR A 66 -11.84 15.16 5.20
C THR A 66 -11.15 13.81 5.21
N THR A 67 -11.03 13.22 6.40
CA THR A 67 -10.49 11.88 6.59
C THR A 67 -11.60 10.86 6.43
N PHE A 68 -11.39 9.88 5.55
CA PHE A 68 -12.31 8.77 5.31
C PHE A 68 -11.75 7.50 5.95
N PHE A 69 -12.55 6.84 6.79
CA PHE A 69 -12.23 5.51 7.31
C PHE A 69 -12.99 4.47 6.50
N GLY A 70 -12.27 3.46 6.02
CA GLY A 70 -12.83 2.41 5.19
C GLY A 70 -12.62 1.04 5.80
N GLU A 71 -13.67 0.22 5.82
CA GLU A 71 -13.59 -1.21 6.06
C GLU A 71 -13.21 -1.91 4.76
N VAL A 72 -12.12 -2.69 4.77
CA VAL A 72 -11.72 -3.54 3.64
C VAL A 72 -12.65 -4.75 3.58
N VAL A 73 -13.42 -4.85 2.49
CA VAL A 73 -14.36 -5.94 2.24
C VAL A 73 -13.83 -6.98 1.26
N ASP A 74 -12.81 -6.61 0.47
CA ASP A 74 -12.07 -7.52 -0.42
C ASP A 74 -10.67 -6.97 -0.67
N ALA A 75 -9.70 -7.85 -0.92
CA ALA A 75 -8.32 -7.51 -1.20
C ALA A 75 -7.72 -8.51 -2.19
N TYR A 76 -7.10 -8.01 -3.24
CA TYR A 76 -6.45 -8.85 -4.23
C TYR A 76 -5.28 -8.12 -4.89
N ALA A 77 -4.37 -8.91 -5.44
CA ALA A 77 -3.21 -8.44 -6.16
C ALA A 77 -2.99 -9.32 -7.40
N VAL A 78 -2.22 -8.80 -8.36
CA VAL A 78 -1.64 -9.62 -9.43
C VAL A 78 -0.76 -10.70 -8.78
N GLU A 79 -0.74 -11.92 -9.30
CA GLU A 79 -0.03 -13.05 -8.66
C GLU A 79 1.46 -12.73 -8.42
N GLU A 80 2.11 -12.12 -9.40
CA GLU A 80 3.52 -11.70 -9.38
C GLU A 80 3.80 -10.55 -8.40
N ALA A 81 2.76 -9.84 -7.94
CA ALA A 81 2.88 -8.64 -7.12
C ALA A 81 3.34 -8.98 -5.69
N VAL A 82 3.06 -10.19 -5.23
CA VAL A 82 3.32 -10.62 -3.86
C VAL A 82 4.19 -11.86 -3.81
N LYS A 83 5.08 -11.92 -2.83
CA LYS A 83 5.87 -13.11 -2.52
C LYS A 83 5.55 -13.59 -1.12
N LYS A 84 5.59 -14.91 -0.96
CA LYS A 84 5.58 -15.53 0.36
C LYS A 84 6.87 -15.16 1.08
N VAL A 85 6.75 -14.75 2.34
CA VAL A 85 7.88 -14.44 3.21
C VAL A 85 7.98 -15.45 4.34
N LYS A 86 9.18 -15.61 4.89
CA LYS A 86 9.44 -16.54 5.98
C LYS A 86 8.75 -16.10 7.27
N GLN A 87 8.63 -14.79 7.48
CA GLN A 87 8.06 -14.20 8.67
C GLN A 87 7.16 -13.00 8.36
N GLY A 88 6.00 -12.97 8.99
CA GLY A 88 4.99 -11.92 8.84
C GLY A 88 3.67 -12.31 9.46
N GLY A 89 2.75 -11.35 9.60
CA GLY A 89 1.38 -11.62 10.04
C GLY A 89 0.69 -12.62 9.10
N PRO A 90 -0.21 -13.49 9.59
CA PRO A 90 -0.90 -14.45 8.74
C PRO A 90 -1.92 -13.74 7.82
N PRO A 91 -1.90 -13.97 6.49
CA PRO A 91 -0.95 -14.79 5.75
C PRO A 91 0.36 -14.02 5.44
N ALA A 92 1.49 -14.71 5.52
CA ALA A 92 2.82 -14.11 5.37
C ALA A 92 3.18 -13.83 3.89
N TYR A 93 2.54 -12.81 3.31
CA TYR A 93 2.82 -12.29 1.97
C TYR A 93 3.14 -10.81 2.03
N TYR A 94 4.23 -10.41 1.36
CA TYR A 94 4.59 -9.01 1.15
C TYR A 94 4.65 -8.71 -0.34
N PHE A 95 4.59 -7.42 -0.69
CA PHE A 95 4.89 -7.00 -2.06
C PHE A 95 6.31 -7.44 -2.45
N ASP A 96 6.46 -7.96 -3.65
CA ASP A 96 7.77 -8.31 -4.18
C ASP A 96 8.44 -7.04 -4.75
N PRO A 97 9.49 -6.50 -4.10
CA PRO A 97 10.15 -5.28 -4.56
C PRO A 97 10.92 -5.45 -5.89
N ALA A 98 11.14 -6.69 -6.34
CA ALA A 98 11.69 -6.99 -7.66
C ALA A 98 10.62 -6.93 -8.77
N ARG A 99 9.33 -6.90 -8.40
CA ARG A 99 8.20 -6.85 -9.32
C ARG A 99 7.47 -5.52 -9.25
N ILE A 100 7.23 -5.02 -8.05
CA ILE A 100 6.59 -3.74 -7.83
C ILE A 100 7.61 -2.71 -7.39
N LYS A 101 7.69 -1.64 -8.18
CA LYS A 101 8.35 -0.40 -7.81
C LYS A 101 7.31 0.54 -7.20
N THR A 102 7.13 0.48 -5.89
CA THR A 102 6.12 1.28 -5.16
C THR A 102 6.19 2.76 -5.54
N LEU A 103 5.04 3.40 -5.74
CA LEU A 103 4.97 4.84 -5.98
C LEU A 103 4.80 5.58 -4.65
N GLN A 104 5.84 6.29 -4.21
CA GLN A 104 5.82 7.04 -2.95
C GLN A 104 5.92 8.54 -3.25
N HIS A 105 4.96 9.32 -2.73
CA HIS A 105 4.94 10.77 -2.94
C HIS A 105 5.79 11.47 -1.88
N LEU A 106 6.75 12.30 -2.30
CA LEU A 106 7.62 13.06 -1.40
C LEU A 106 7.15 14.50 -1.18
N GLY A 107 6.23 14.99 -2.03
CA GLY A 107 5.75 16.36 -2.01
C GLY A 107 5.96 17.09 -3.33
N GLY A 108 5.09 18.05 -3.63
CA GLY A 108 5.08 18.72 -4.93
C GLY A 108 4.90 17.72 -6.08
N ASP A 109 5.83 17.75 -7.04
CA ASP A 109 5.92 16.85 -8.20
C ASP A 109 6.89 15.69 -8.02
N MET A 110 7.42 15.50 -6.81
CA MET A 110 8.47 14.52 -6.57
C MET A 110 7.90 13.20 -6.06
N TYR A 111 8.34 12.12 -6.70
CA TYR A 111 8.01 10.76 -6.36
C TYR A 111 9.28 9.93 -6.26
N VAL A 112 9.26 8.91 -5.42
CA VAL A 112 10.35 7.94 -5.26
C VAL A 112 9.78 6.53 -5.30
N THR A 113 10.67 5.57 -5.49
CA THR A 113 10.35 4.15 -5.44
C THR A 113 11.34 3.39 -4.57
N ASN A 114 11.05 2.12 -4.31
CA ASN A 114 11.96 1.24 -3.60
C ASN A 114 13.08 0.70 -4.50
N GLU A 115 14.25 0.55 -3.90
CA GLU A 115 15.37 -0.18 -4.49
C GLU A 115 15.01 -1.66 -4.76
N ASP A 116 15.81 -2.32 -5.60
CA ASP A 116 15.74 -3.78 -5.78
C ASP A 116 16.27 -4.53 -4.56
N ASN A 117 17.24 -3.94 -3.86
CA ASN A 117 17.91 -4.58 -2.73
C ASN A 117 17.08 -4.42 -1.45
N TYR A 118 16.76 -5.54 -0.80
CA TYR A 118 16.09 -5.58 0.50
C TYR A 118 16.68 -6.70 1.36
N VAL A 119 16.48 -6.57 2.67
CA VAL A 119 16.91 -7.56 3.66
C VAL A 119 15.67 -8.11 4.36
N GLU A 120 15.56 -9.43 4.43
CA GLU A 120 14.55 -10.12 5.21
C GLU A 120 15.19 -10.60 6.51
N PHE A 121 14.70 -10.10 7.64
CA PHE A 121 15.22 -10.48 8.96
C PHE A 121 14.45 -11.68 9.52
N GLU A 122 15.18 -12.59 10.16
CA GLU A 122 14.58 -13.62 11.01
C GLU A 122 14.48 -13.07 12.44
N VAL A 123 13.27 -12.73 12.86
CA VAL A 123 12.93 -12.43 14.25
C VAL A 123 12.88 -13.75 15.02
N SER A 124 13.81 -13.91 15.96
CA SER A 124 13.81 -14.99 16.95
C SER A 124 13.29 -14.48 18.29
N GLY A 125 12.21 -15.08 18.82
CA GLY A 125 11.66 -14.76 20.12
C GLY A 125 10.13 -14.79 20.14
N VAL A 126 9.53 -15.13 21.29
CA VAL A 126 8.08 -15.02 21.49
C VAL A 126 7.78 -13.62 22.00
N ILE A 127 7.12 -12.79 21.18
CA ILE A 127 6.55 -11.54 21.67
C ILE A 127 5.29 -11.89 22.46
N ASP A 128 5.42 -11.93 23.78
CA ASP A 128 4.27 -11.97 24.68
C ASP A 128 3.67 -10.55 24.76
N VAL A 129 2.77 -10.23 23.83
CA VAL A 129 2.02 -8.96 23.80
C VAL A 129 1.22 -8.69 25.09
N TYR A 130 0.95 -9.71 25.91
CA TYR A 130 0.30 -9.54 27.21
C TYR A 130 1.27 -9.07 28.30
N LYS A 131 2.55 -9.45 28.24
CA LYS A 131 3.61 -8.88 29.11
C LYS A 131 3.93 -7.43 28.78
N LEU A 132 3.82 -7.01 27.52
CA LEU A 132 4.09 -5.61 27.11
C LEU A 132 3.08 -4.61 27.67
N LYS A 133 1.81 -5.00 27.90
CA LYS A 133 0.81 -4.14 28.58
C LYS A 133 1.18 -3.79 30.02
N ALA A 134 2.08 -4.54 30.66
CA ALA A 134 2.53 -4.29 32.03
C ALA A 134 3.74 -3.33 32.11
N LEU A 135 4.42 -3.03 31.00
CA LEU A 135 5.59 -2.15 30.96
C LEU A 135 5.19 -0.79 30.41
N ARG A 136 5.18 0.25 31.27
CA ARG A 136 4.93 1.65 30.90
C ARG A 136 6.16 2.38 30.34
N GLU A 137 7.27 1.68 30.11
CA GLU A 137 8.48 2.26 29.52
C GLU A 137 8.84 1.58 28.19
N PRO A 138 9.27 2.35 27.17
CA PRO A 138 9.60 1.80 25.86
C PRO A 138 10.82 0.88 25.94
N VAL A 139 10.66 -0.37 25.51
CA VAL A 139 11.76 -1.33 25.35
C VAL A 139 12.39 -1.13 23.97
N PHE A 140 13.63 -0.62 23.94
CA PHE A 140 14.44 -0.57 22.72
C PHE A 140 15.20 -1.89 22.57
N TYR A 141 14.98 -2.60 21.46
CA TYR A 141 15.72 -3.82 21.14
C TYR A 141 16.88 -3.51 20.20
N SER A 142 18.07 -3.98 20.56
CA SER A 142 19.25 -3.98 19.71
C SER A 142 19.22 -5.20 18.78
N GLY A 143 18.74 -5.02 17.54
CA GLY A 143 18.90 -6.04 16.51
C GLY A 143 20.39 -6.16 16.12
N GLN A 144 20.98 -7.34 16.30
CA GLN A 144 22.28 -7.64 15.70
C GLN A 144 22.09 -8.00 14.24
N SER A 145 22.62 -7.17 13.33
CA SER A 145 22.81 -7.54 11.93
C SER A 145 23.92 -8.58 11.84
N LYS A 146 23.59 -9.85 11.61
CA LYS A 146 24.57 -10.78 11.04
C LYS A 146 24.69 -10.45 9.57
N GLY A 147 25.75 -9.74 9.20
CA GLY A 147 26.17 -9.60 7.81
C GLY A 147 26.39 -10.99 7.23
N LEU A 148 25.79 -11.24 6.06
CA LEU A 148 26.16 -12.37 5.22
C LEU A 148 27.36 -11.94 4.36
N SER A 149 28.37 -12.80 4.37
CA SER A 149 29.64 -12.71 3.65
C SER A 149 29.49 -12.50 2.15
#